data_AF-A0A015KES2-F1
#
_entry.id   AF-A0A015KES2-F1
#
_cell.length_a   1.000
_cell.length_b   1.000
_cell.length_c   1.000
_cell.angle_alpha   90.00
_cell.angle_beta   90.00
_cell.angle_gamma   90.00
#
_symmetry.space_group_name_H-M   'P 1'
#
loop_
_entity.id
_entity.type
_entity.pdbx_description
1 polymer ?
#
loop_
_entity_poly.entity_id
_entity_poly.type
_entity_poly.pdbx_seq_one_letter_code
_entity_poly.pdbx_strand_id
1 'polypeptide(L)'
;MESSLSRKRKANEIYDEYDMDKVWGIVTNAQKWYFMECTLENERKPVFKLSKPLFVAYEDEGMKDMAEKVLAHILWLLEEAQKPVKALEESREIKRVRSGELPKVTDLEGKTN
;
A
#
# COMPACT_ATOMS: atom_id res chain seq x y z
N MET A 1 -38.71 21.96 -14.68
CA MET A 1 -37.26 21.78 -14.96
C MET A 1 -36.54 21.85 -13.62
N GLU A 2 -36.32 20.70 -12.99
CA GLU A 2 -35.53 20.61 -11.76
C GLU A 2 -34.05 20.74 -12.13
N SER A 3 -33.38 21.76 -11.61
CA SER A 3 -31.96 21.95 -11.81
C SER A 3 -31.21 20.96 -10.93
N SER A 4 -30.58 19.96 -11.54
CA SER A 4 -29.63 19.09 -10.86
C SER A 4 -28.37 19.90 -10.55
N LEU A 5 -28.28 20.40 -9.31
CA LEU A 5 -27.07 21.01 -8.77
C LEU A 5 -25.97 19.96 -8.77
N SER A 6 -25.07 20.07 -9.74
CA SER A 6 -23.84 19.27 -9.84
C SER A 6 -23.02 19.50 -8.57
N ARG A 7 -23.03 18.50 -7.69
CA ARG A 7 -22.22 18.47 -6.46
C ARG A 7 -20.74 18.53 -6.87
N LYS A 8 -20.16 19.74 -6.85
CA LYS A 8 -18.72 19.95 -7.05
C LYS A 8 -17.98 19.19 -5.96
N ARG A 9 -17.28 18.12 -6.33
CA ARG A 9 -16.31 17.46 -5.46
C ARG A 9 -15.18 18.46 -5.19
N LYS A 10 -14.82 18.67 -3.93
CA LYS A 10 -13.66 19.51 -3.59
C LYS A 10 -12.40 18.71 -3.93
N ALA A 11 -11.43 19.36 -4.58
CA ALA A 11 -10.22 18.71 -5.09
C ALA A 11 -9.27 18.18 -4.00
N ASN A 12 -9.54 18.49 -2.73
CA ASN A 12 -8.69 18.17 -1.59
C ASN A 12 -9.03 16.84 -0.88
N GLU A 13 -10.05 16.09 -1.33
CA GLU A 13 -10.51 14.87 -0.65
C GLU A 13 -9.92 13.56 -1.22
N ILE A 14 -9.10 13.59 -2.27
CA ILE A 14 -8.69 12.36 -2.99
C ILE A 14 -7.26 11.91 -2.65
N TYR A 15 -6.47 12.72 -1.94
CA TYR A 15 -5.03 12.47 -1.79
C TYR A 15 -4.57 11.86 -0.46
N ASP A 16 -5.47 11.63 0.50
CA ASP A 16 -5.09 11.22 1.87
C ASP A 16 -5.47 9.77 2.25
N GLU A 17 -6.08 8.98 1.36
CA GLU A 17 -6.48 7.60 1.74
C GLU A 17 -5.42 6.52 1.42
N TYR A 18 -4.35 6.89 0.72
CA TYR A 18 -3.22 6.01 0.44
C TYR A 18 -1.91 6.75 0.72
N ASP A 19 -1.58 6.91 2.02
CA ASP A 19 -0.21 7.18 2.47
C ASP A 19 0.66 5.97 2.07
N MET A 20 1.05 5.91 0.79
CA MET A 20 2.06 4.99 0.30
C MET A 20 3.42 5.56 0.67
N ASP A 21 3.75 5.50 1.98
CA ASP A 21 5.03 5.93 2.53
C ASP A 21 6.22 5.28 1.82
N LYS A 22 5.97 4.14 1.18
CA LYS A 22 6.96 3.32 0.49
C LYS A 22 6.39 2.68 -0.78
N VAL A 23 7.12 2.82 -1.89
CA VAL A 23 6.86 2.20 -3.20
C VAL A 23 8.10 1.44 -3.65
N TRP A 24 7.88 0.28 -4.27
CA TRP A 24 8.94 -0.54 -4.85
C TRP A 24 8.89 -0.49 -6.38
N GLY A 25 10.05 -0.55 -7.04
CA GLY A 25 10.15 -0.53 -8.50
C GLY A 25 11.32 -1.35 -9.02
N ILE A 26 11.31 -1.61 -10.32
CA ILE A 26 12.38 -2.32 -11.03
C ILE A 26 12.85 -1.42 -12.17
N VAL A 27 14.15 -1.13 -12.18
CA VAL A 27 14.81 -0.39 -13.27
C VAL A 27 15.73 -1.38 -13.94
N THR A 28 15.47 -1.69 -15.21
CA THR A 28 16.28 -2.68 -15.92
C THR A 28 16.61 -2.23 -17.33
N ASN A 29 17.76 -2.66 -17.83
CA ASN A 29 18.04 -2.70 -19.26
C ASN A 29 18.06 -4.15 -19.74
N ALA A 30 18.49 -4.42 -20.97
CA ALA A 30 18.53 -5.79 -21.50
C ALA A 30 19.37 -6.78 -20.64
N GLN A 31 20.29 -6.30 -19.81
CA GLN A 31 21.23 -7.14 -19.03
C GLN A 31 21.31 -6.83 -17.54
N LYS A 32 21.07 -5.59 -17.10
CA LYS A 32 21.28 -5.13 -15.72
C LYS A 32 19.94 -4.81 -15.08
N TRP A 33 19.70 -5.40 -13.92
CA TRP A 33 18.48 -5.23 -13.13
C TRP A 33 18.81 -4.52 -11.81
N TYR A 34 18.12 -3.42 -11.54
CA TYR A 34 18.17 -2.68 -10.28
C TYR A 34 16.79 -2.73 -9.62
N PHE A 35 16.78 -2.94 -8.31
CA PHE A 35 15.58 -2.84 -7.50
C PHE A 35 15.56 -1.48 -6.80
N MET A 36 14.46 -0.77 -6.95
CA MET A 36 14.27 0.59 -6.49
C MET A 36 13.33 0.61 -5.30
N GLU A 37 13.75 1.30 -4.26
CA GLU A 37 12.92 1.71 -3.14
C GLU A 37 12.67 3.22 -3.25
N CYS A 38 11.41 3.64 -3.23
CA CYS A 38 11.00 5.04 -3.18
C CYS A 38 10.24 5.28 -1.87
N THR A 39 10.65 6.29 -1.09
CA THR A 39 9.94 6.70 0.13
C THR A 39 9.59 8.17 0.05
N LEU A 40 8.47 8.57 0.66
CA LEU A 40 8.15 9.98 0.87
C LEU A 40 8.74 10.46 2.20
N GLU A 41 9.61 11.48 2.15
CA GLU A 41 10.04 12.19 3.36
C GLU A 41 8.99 13.22 3.82
N ASN A 42 9.19 13.80 5.00
CA ASN A 42 8.27 14.76 5.66
C ASN A 42 7.83 15.94 4.77
N GLU A 43 8.66 16.37 3.81
CA GLU A 43 8.35 17.43 2.85
C GLU A 43 7.60 16.94 1.60
N ARG A 44 7.07 15.70 1.61
CA ARG A 44 6.54 14.98 0.45
C ARG A 44 7.53 14.83 -0.70
N LYS A 45 8.82 14.92 -0.39
CA LYS A 45 9.90 14.74 -1.36
C LYS A 45 10.18 13.25 -1.55
N PRO A 46 10.14 12.72 -2.79
CA PRO A 46 10.50 11.34 -3.04
C PRO A 46 12.01 11.13 -2.92
N VAL A 47 12.41 10.12 -2.16
CA VAL A 47 13.80 9.68 -2.03
C VAL A 47 13.92 8.28 -2.62
N PHE A 48 14.90 8.12 -3.49
CA PHE A 48 15.13 6.88 -4.22
C PHE A 48 16.40 6.20 -3.74
N LYS A 49 16.32 4.88 -3.51
CA LYS A 49 17.46 4.01 -3.27
C LYS A 49 17.46 2.91 -4.31
N LEU A 50 18.62 2.64 -4.91
CA LEU A 50 18.81 1.55 -5.86
C LEU A 50 19.67 0.45 -5.23
N SER A 51 19.32 -0.79 -5.50
CA SER A 51 20.15 -1.95 -5.16
C SER A 51 21.45 -1.97 -5.97
N LYS A 52 22.37 -2.86 -5.58
CA LYS A 52 23.42 -3.29 -6.50
C LYS A 52 22.77 -4.00 -7.71
N PRO A 53 23.32 -3.84 -8.92
CA PRO A 53 22.75 -4.48 -10.11
C PRO A 53 22.96 -5.99 -10.09
N LEU A 54 21.95 -6.73 -10.53
CA LEU A 54 22.09 -8.12 -10.98
C LEU A 54 22.27 -8.14 -12.51
N PHE A 55 23.11 -9.03 -13.00
CA PHE A 55 23.44 -9.14 -14.42
C PHE A 55 22.89 -10.44 -14.98
N VAL A 56 22.05 -10.35 -16.01
CA VAL A 56 21.48 -11.48 -16.74
C VAL A 56 21.85 -11.28 -18.21
N ALA A 57 22.86 -12.01 -18.67
CA ALA A 57 23.25 -12.01 -20.08
C ALA A 57 22.73 -13.28 -20.74
N TYR A 58 22.20 -13.15 -21.97
CA TYR A 58 21.75 -14.29 -22.75
C TYR A 58 22.94 -15.16 -23.17
N GLU A 59 22.75 -16.48 -23.23
CA GLU A 59 23.78 -17.48 -23.57
C GLU A 59 24.98 -17.54 -22.59
N ASP A 60 24.92 -16.83 -21.47
CA ASP A 60 25.93 -16.95 -20.42
C ASP A 60 25.73 -18.24 -19.60
N GLU A 61 26.83 -18.90 -19.23
CA GLU A 61 26.80 -20.15 -18.45
C GLU A 61 26.10 -19.96 -17.08
N GLY A 62 26.19 -18.76 -16.50
CA GLY A 62 25.52 -18.38 -15.25
C GLY A 62 24.15 -17.72 -15.43
N MET A 63 23.60 -17.66 -16.65
CA MET A 63 22.33 -16.97 -16.95
C MET A 63 21.19 -17.49 -16.08
N LYS A 64 21.06 -18.81 -15.97
CA LYS A 64 19.97 -19.45 -15.23
C LYS A 64 19.99 -19.03 -13.76
N ASP A 65 21.13 -19.15 -13.10
CA ASP A 65 21.29 -18.81 -11.69
C ASP A 65 21.01 -17.32 -11.41
N MET A 66 21.44 -16.44 -12.33
CA MET A 66 21.16 -15.00 -12.20
C MET A 66 19.68 -14.67 -12.45
N ALA A 67 19.05 -15.33 -13.43
CA ALA A 67 17.62 -15.17 -13.69
C ALA A 67 16.77 -15.66 -12.50
N GLU A 68 17.14 -16.80 -11.90
CA GLU A 68 16.50 -17.30 -10.68
C GLU A 68 16.61 -16.32 -9.52
N LYS A 69 17.79 -15.70 -9.32
CA LYS A 69 17.98 -14.65 -8.30
C LYS A 69 17.09 -13.43 -8.54
N VAL A 70 16.96 -12.98 -9.80
CA VAL A 70 16.08 -11.86 -10.15
C VAL A 70 14.62 -12.23 -9.86
N LEU A 71 14.16 -13.41 -10.28
CA LEU A 71 12.79 -13.87 -10.04
C LEU A 71 12.49 -14.01 -8.54
N ALA A 72 13.42 -14.57 -7.76
CA ALA A 72 13.28 -14.68 -6.30
C ALA A 72 13.11 -13.30 -5.65
N HIS A 73 13.85 -12.30 -6.11
CA HIS A 73 13.74 -10.94 -5.58
C HIS A 73 12.43 -10.26 -5.98
N ILE A 74 11.92 -10.51 -7.19
CA ILE A 74 10.61 -10.03 -7.64
C ILE A 74 9.49 -10.63 -6.79
N LEU A 75 9.54 -11.95 -6.54
CA LEU A 75 8.57 -12.62 -5.67
C LEU A 75 8.56 -11.98 -4.27
N TRP A 76 9.74 -11.76 -3.69
CA TRP A 76 9.87 -11.09 -2.39
C TRP A 76 9.28 -9.67 -2.40
N LEU A 77 9.53 -8.87 -3.45
CA LEU A 77 8.95 -7.52 -3.56
C LEU A 77 7.42 -7.55 -3.66
N LEU A 78 6.85 -8.50 -4.39
CA LEU A 78 5.40 -8.65 -4.52
C LEU A 78 4.74 -9.03 -3.18
N GLU A 79 5.40 -9.86 -2.38
CA GLU A 79 4.96 -10.16 -1.02
C GLU A 79 5.03 -8.93 -0.11
N GLU A 80 6.13 -8.18 -0.17
CA GLU A 80 6.33 -6.98 0.64
C GLU A 80 5.30 -5.89 0.33
N ALA A 81 5.00 -5.69 -0.95
CA ALA A 81 4.01 -4.70 -1.41
C ALA A 81 2.58 -5.01 -0.95
N GLN A 82 2.26 -6.28 -0.62
CA GLN A 82 0.92 -6.68 -0.16
C GLN A 82 0.71 -6.50 1.34
N LYS A 83 1.77 -6.40 2.15
CA LYS A 83 1.67 -6.23 3.61
C LYS A 83 0.82 -5.03 4.05
N PRO A 84 1.00 -3.81 3.52
CA PRO A 84 0.21 -2.66 3.97
C PRO A 84 -1.28 -2.80 3.63
N VAL A 85 -1.61 -3.47 2.52
CA VAL A 85 -3.01 -3.73 2.13
C VAL A 85 -3.70 -4.66 3.13
N LYS A 86 -3.04 -5.77 3.50
CA LYS A 86 -3.58 -6.72 4.49
C LYS A 86 -3.76 -6.08 5.86
N ALA A 87 -2.76 -5.32 6.32
CA ALA A 87 -2.85 -4.61 7.61
C ALA A 87 -4.01 -3.58 7.62
N LEU A 88 -4.26 -2.91 6.51
CA LEU A 88 -5.39 -1.99 6.37
C LEU A 88 -6.73 -2.74 6.43
N GLU A 89 -6.87 -3.88 5.77
CA GLU A 89 -8.09 -4.72 5.81
C GLU A 89 -8.37 -5.23 7.23
N GLU A 90 -7.37 -5.79 7.91
CA GLU A 90 -7.49 -6.25 9.30
C GLU A 90 -7.90 -5.12 10.25
N SER A 91 -7.31 -3.92 10.10
CA SER A 91 -7.67 -2.76 10.91
C SER A 91 -9.12 -2.29 10.69
N ARG A 92 -9.63 -2.42 9.46
CA ARG A 92 -11.02 -2.10 9.09
C ARG A 92 -11.98 -3.13 9.69
N GLU A 93 -11.62 -4.41 9.72
CA GLU A 93 -12.42 -5.47 10.35
C GLU A 93 -12.51 -5.29 11.87
N ILE A 94 -11.40 -5.03 12.55
CA ILE A 94 -11.36 -4.80 14.00
C ILE A 94 -12.24 -3.60 14.41
N LYS A 95 -12.22 -2.50 13.63
CA LYS A 95 -13.10 -1.34 13.87
C LYS A 95 -14.58 -1.68 13.70
N ARG A 96 -14.96 -2.52 12.72
CA ARG A 96 -16.35 -2.95 12.54
C ARG A 96 -16.85 -3.77 13.73
N VAL A 97 -16.02 -4.67 14.26
CA VAL A 97 -16.38 -5.50 15.42
C VAL A 97 -16.58 -4.64 16.68
N ARG A 98 -15.72 -3.65 16.92
CA ARG A 98 -15.85 -2.74 18.09
C ARG A 98 -17.08 -1.82 18.04
N SER A 99 -17.60 -1.51 16.86
CA SER A 99 -18.80 -0.67 16.71
C SER A 99 -20.12 -1.43 16.98
N GLY A 100 -20.07 -2.74 17.24
CA GLY A 100 -21.24 -3.59 17.44
C GLY A 100 -21.76 -3.70 18.88
N GLU A 101 -21.01 -3.19 19.88
CA GLU A 101 -21.42 -3.25 21.30
C GLU A 101 -21.71 -1.84 21.83
N LEU A 102 -22.92 -1.33 21.55
CA LEU A 102 -23.52 -0.28 22.37
C LEU A 102 -24.28 -0.96 23.51
N PRO A 103 -23.98 -0.68 24.80
CA PRO A 103 -24.84 -1.12 25.88
C PRO A 103 -26.20 -0.44 25.72
N LYS A 104 -27.29 -1.24 25.69
CA LYS A 104 -28.64 -0.71 25.88
C LYS A 104 -28.65 0.05 27.21
N VAL A 105 -28.83 1.37 27.14
CA VAL A 105 -29.19 2.19 28.29
C VAL A 105 -30.49 1.59 28.84
N THR A 106 -30.40 0.93 30.00
CA THR A 106 -31.58 0.53 30.76
C THR A 106 -32.19 1.80 31.32
N ASP A 107 -33.38 2.15 30.84
CA ASP A 107 -34.14 3.29 31.34
C ASP A 107 -34.38 3.14 32.85
N LEU A 108 -33.71 4.02 33.61
CA LEU A 108 -34.14 4.43 34.93
C LEU A 108 -35.31 5.39 34.73
N GLU A 109 -36.49 5.05 35.25
CA GLU A 109 -37.34 5.92 36.10
C GLU A 109 -38.78 5.40 36.17
N GLY A 110 -39.34 5.38 37.38
CA GLY A 110 -40.76 5.05 37.59
C GLY A 110 -41.11 4.53 38.98
N LYS A 111 -40.60 5.14 40.05
CA LYS A 111 -41.17 5.00 41.41
C LYS A 111 -41.55 6.39 41.91
N THR A 112 -42.85 6.68 41.90
CA THR A 112 -43.46 7.75 42.70
C THR A 112 -44.53 7.14 43.57
N ASN A 113 -44.58 7.65 44.80
CA ASN A 113 -45.28 7.16 46.00
C ASN A 113 -46.78 6.95 45.85
#